data_AF-A0A958LM18-F1
#
_entry.id   AF-A0A958LM18-F1
#
_cell.length_a   1.000
_cell.length_b   1.000
_cell.length_c   1.000
_cell.angle_alpha   90.00
_cell.angle_beta   90.00
_cell.angle_gamma   90.00
#
_symmetry.space_group_name_H-M   'P 1'
#
loop_
_entity.id
_entity.type
_entity.pdbx_description
1 polymer ?
#
loop_
_entity_poly.entity_id
_entity_poly.type
_entity_poly.pdbx_seq_one_letter_code
_entity_poly.pdbx_strand_id
1 'polypeptide(L)'
;MNRLMTLVICSVIGAVTASADDNFLHNLRQDLTVPEHCRDTQIDFFQLKGLQTFTYGIEGARDRGFSHEYPIGRRDAQALWEILRPPSKGGHSGGYDAHKKRKEPPPSRSNLVQYLDIIDAYRDQMGFDFGSEGEVLEILAIVALKESFPENEYFITGGVEYHESGDHRTLGELDLVVGRNSSCKVEFVGEAKLGTRMLGKARQQLARFRDFLARNERYLSWHGLDSWLGVQQLEPRSELDY
;
A
#
# COMPACT_ATOMS: atom_id res chain seq x y z
N MET A 1 6.61 -61.39 37.41
CA MET A 1 6.53 -59.92 37.58
C MET A 1 6.48 -59.30 36.20
N ASN A 2 5.29 -59.08 35.64
CA ASN A 2 5.11 -58.48 34.32
C ASN A 2 4.53 -57.07 34.50
N ARG A 3 5.30 -56.04 34.17
CA ARG A 3 4.83 -54.65 34.12
C ARG A 3 4.33 -54.37 32.70
N LEU A 4 3.02 -54.19 32.56
CA LEU A 4 2.38 -53.67 31.35
C LEU A 4 2.69 -52.17 31.25
N MET A 5 3.33 -51.76 30.17
CA MET A 5 3.65 -50.37 29.85
C MET A 5 2.62 -49.87 28.85
N THR A 6 1.64 -49.10 29.32
CA THR A 6 0.58 -48.53 28.47
C THR A 6 1.12 -47.30 27.75
N LEU A 7 1.30 -47.42 26.43
CA LEU A 7 1.67 -46.33 25.54
C LEU A 7 0.42 -45.52 25.19
N VAL A 8 0.31 -44.29 25.70
CA VAL A 8 -0.76 -43.36 25.32
C VAL A 8 -0.29 -42.58 24.08
N ILE A 9 -0.84 -42.95 22.92
CA ILE A 9 -0.66 -42.21 21.67
C ILE A 9 -1.69 -41.07 21.67
N CYS A 10 -1.27 -39.86 22.07
CA CYS A 10 -2.07 -38.65 21.86
C CYS A 10 -2.01 -38.28 20.38
N SER A 11 -3.02 -38.69 19.62
CA SER A 11 -3.25 -38.19 18.26
C SER A 11 -3.63 -36.71 18.34
N VAL A 12 -2.67 -35.81 18.11
CA VAL A 12 -2.93 -34.40 17.89
C VAL A 12 -3.64 -34.28 16.54
N ILE A 13 -4.97 -34.23 16.56
CA ILE A 13 -5.77 -33.83 15.41
C ILE A 13 -5.53 -32.33 15.26
N GLY A 14 -4.52 -31.96 14.48
CA GLY A 14 -4.36 -30.58 14.02
C GLY A 14 -5.54 -30.25 13.13
N ALA A 15 -6.51 -29.52 13.67
CA ALA A 15 -7.56 -28.91 12.86
C ALA A 15 -6.88 -27.90 11.93
N VAL A 16 -6.66 -28.30 10.68
CA VAL A 16 -6.29 -27.36 9.63
C VAL A 16 -7.57 -26.56 9.37
N THR A 17 -7.72 -25.44 10.06
CA THR A 17 -8.69 -24.43 9.67
C THR A 17 -8.19 -23.89 8.34
N ALA A 18 -8.76 -24.40 7.25
CA ALA A 18 -8.72 -23.69 5.98
C ALA A 18 -9.46 -22.37 6.25
N SER A 19 -8.72 -21.31 6.59
CA SER A 19 -9.28 -19.97 6.50
C SER A 19 -9.65 -19.82 5.03
N ALA A 20 -10.95 -19.69 4.76
CA ALA A 20 -11.37 -19.17 3.47
C ALA A 20 -10.56 -17.88 3.28
N ASP A 21 -9.77 -17.83 2.20
CA ASP A 21 -8.91 -16.72 1.84
C ASP A 21 -9.84 -15.56 1.43
N ASP A 22 -10.46 -14.91 2.41
CA ASP A 22 -11.30 -13.71 2.27
C ASP A 22 -10.39 -12.50 2.03
N ASN A 23 -9.56 -12.59 0.98
CA ASN A 23 -8.55 -11.61 0.65
C ASN A 23 -9.18 -10.44 -0.10
N PHE A 24 -9.96 -9.62 0.59
CA PHE A 24 -10.58 -8.41 0.06
C PHE A 24 -9.60 -7.44 -0.61
N LEU A 25 -8.33 -7.49 -0.21
CA LEU A 25 -7.28 -6.57 -0.60
C LEU A 25 -6.08 -7.34 -1.15
N HIS A 26 -5.40 -6.76 -2.13
CA HIS A 26 -4.18 -7.32 -2.68
C HIS A 26 -3.16 -6.21 -2.94
N ASN A 27 -1.93 -6.42 -2.46
CA ASN A 27 -0.83 -5.50 -2.74
C ASN A 27 -0.22 -5.84 -4.10
N LEU A 28 -0.34 -4.91 -5.06
CA LEU A 28 0.21 -5.05 -6.41
C LEU A 28 1.73 -4.99 -6.46
N ARG A 29 2.35 -4.60 -5.33
CA ARG A 29 3.79 -4.39 -5.17
C ARG A 29 4.28 -5.03 -3.88
N GLN A 30 5.52 -5.49 -3.90
CA GLN A 30 6.24 -5.90 -2.69
C GLN A 30 6.98 -4.69 -2.13
N ASP A 31 6.32 -3.97 -1.22
CA ASP A 31 6.91 -2.80 -0.57
C ASP A 31 7.69 -3.19 0.69
N LEU A 32 9.01 -3.23 0.55
CA LEU A 32 9.94 -3.57 1.63
C LEU A 32 10.05 -2.47 2.69
N THR A 33 9.57 -1.25 2.39
CA THR A 33 9.54 -0.13 3.35
C THR A 33 8.40 -0.26 4.36
N VAL A 34 7.39 -1.09 4.09
CA VAL A 34 6.34 -1.44 5.03
C VAL A 34 6.86 -2.48 6.04
N PRO A 35 6.61 -2.30 7.36
CA PRO A 35 6.97 -3.30 8.38
C PRO A 35 6.44 -4.68 8.02
N GLU A 36 7.23 -5.72 8.25
CA GLU A 36 6.91 -7.08 7.82
C GLU A 36 5.51 -7.55 8.28
N HIS A 37 5.12 -7.23 9.51
CA HIS A 37 3.80 -7.57 10.06
C HIS A 37 2.63 -6.74 9.50
N CYS A 38 2.90 -5.73 8.67
CA CYS A 38 1.90 -4.92 7.97
C CYS A 38 1.96 -5.07 6.43
N ARG A 39 2.87 -5.88 5.89
CA ARG A 39 3.07 -6.02 4.42
C ARG A 39 1.91 -6.71 3.71
N ASP A 40 1.16 -7.52 4.43
CA ASP A 40 -0.06 -8.13 3.92
C ASP A 40 -1.25 -7.27 4.37
N THR A 41 -1.74 -6.43 3.46
CA THR A 41 -2.77 -5.45 3.79
C THR A 41 -4.11 -6.16 4.01
N GLN A 42 -4.63 -6.06 5.22
CA GLN A 42 -5.90 -6.68 5.59
C GLN A 42 -7.03 -5.64 5.69
N ILE A 43 -8.28 -6.07 5.47
CA ILE A 43 -9.44 -5.16 5.49
C ILE A 43 -9.64 -4.52 6.88
N ASP A 44 -9.28 -5.24 7.94
CA ASP A 44 -9.35 -4.78 9.34
C ASP A 44 -8.34 -3.68 9.70
N PHE A 45 -7.33 -3.46 8.84
CA PHE A 45 -6.44 -2.30 8.95
C PHE A 45 -7.21 -0.99 8.71
N PHE A 46 -8.36 -1.04 8.02
CA PHE A 46 -9.15 0.14 7.67
C PHE A 46 -10.36 0.31 8.60
N GLN A 47 -10.47 1.50 9.19
CA GLN A 47 -11.64 1.87 10.00
C GLN A 47 -12.37 3.03 9.35
N LEU A 48 -13.58 2.79 8.83
CA LEU A 48 -14.36 3.82 8.13
C LEU A 48 -14.54 5.09 8.98
N LYS A 49 -14.74 4.93 10.29
CA LYS A 49 -14.75 6.02 11.25
C LYS A 49 -13.34 6.55 11.49
N GLY A 50 -13.09 7.77 11.06
CA GLY A 50 -11.80 8.44 11.22
C GLY A 50 -10.83 8.24 10.06
N LEU A 51 -11.13 7.37 9.09
CA LEU A 51 -10.36 7.29 7.85
C LEU A 51 -10.44 8.62 7.09
N GLN A 52 -9.30 9.27 6.96
CA GLN A 52 -9.15 10.50 6.22
C GLN A 52 -8.82 10.23 4.75
N THR A 53 -9.23 11.11 3.87
CA THR A 53 -8.92 11.01 2.44
C THR A 53 -8.23 12.26 1.95
N PHE A 54 -7.30 12.10 1.01
CA PHE A 54 -6.59 13.21 0.40
C PHE A 54 -6.34 12.96 -1.08
N THR A 55 -5.95 14.01 -1.81
CA THR A 55 -5.65 13.93 -3.24
C THR A 55 -4.37 14.68 -3.56
N TYR A 56 -3.56 14.11 -4.44
CA TYR A 56 -2.35 14.72 -4.97
C TYR A 56 -2.51 15.01 -6.46
N GLY A 57 -2.02 16.17 -6.87
CA GLY A 57 -1.93 16.53 -8.28
C GLY A 57 -0.58 17.15 -8.64
N ILE A 58 -0.43 17.52 -9.91
CA ILE A 58 0.69 18.29 -10.43
C ILE A 58 0.53 19.79 -10.12
N GLU A 59 1.50 20.62 -10.52
CA GLU A 59 1.50 22.07 -10.31
C GLU A 59 0.16 22.73 -10.71
N GLY A 60 -0.39 23.55 -9.81
CA GLY A 60 -1.67 24.24 -9.98
C GLY A 60 -2.89 23.37 -9.71
N ALA A 61 -2.71 22.14 -9.22
CA ALA A 61 -3.82 21.27 -8.82
C ALA A 61 -4.50 21.75 -7.54
N ARG A 62 -3.77 22.36 -6.61
CA ARG A 62 -4.35 22.85 -5.35
C ARG A 62 -5.41 23.94 -5.59
N ASP A 63 -5.15 24.84 -6.54
CA ASP A 63 -6.11 25.86 -6.99
C ASP A 63 -7.40 25.28 -7.59
N ARG A 64 -7.38 24.00 -7.93
CA ARG A 64 -8.54 23.26 -8.43
C ARG A 64 -9.22 22.39 -7.38
N GLY A 65 -8.72 22.39 -6.14
CA GLY A 65 -9.33 21.70 -5.01
C GLY A 65 -8.71 20.34 -4.69
N PHE A 66 -7.52 20.04 -5.19
CA PHE A 66 -6.70 18.94 -4.65
C PHE A 66 -6.19 19.29 -3.25
N SER A 67 -5.93 18.28 -2.43
CA SER A 67 -5.40 18.47 -1.07
C SER A 67 -3.95 18.93 -1.09
N HIS A 68 -3.16 18.33 -1.99
CA HIS A 68 -1.74 18.56 -2.15
C HIS A 68 -1.35 18.65 -3.63
N GLU A 69 -0.19 19.21 -3.91
CA GLU A 69 0.36 19.27 -5.27
C GLU A 69 1.88 19.11 -5.27
N TYR A 70 2.40 18.59 -6.39
CA TYR A 70 3.83 18.57 -6.69
C TYR A 70 4.24 19.79 -7.50
N PRO A 71 5.43 20.36 -7.25
CA PRO A 71 5.94 21.45 -8.06
C PRO A 71 6.58 20.90 -9.36
N ILE A 72 5.82 20.07 -10.08
CA ILE A 72 6.15 19.57 -11.42
C ILE A 72 4.93 19.71 -12.33
N GLY A 73 5.17 20.04 -13.60
CA GLY A 73 4.11 20.03 -14.61
C GLY A 73 3.92 18.65 -15.23
N ARG A 74 2.88 18.51 -16.07
CA ARG A 74 2.66 17.27 -16.85
C ARG A 74 3.84 16.90 -17.74
N ARG A 75 4.51 17.91 -18.33
CA ARG A 75 5.70 17.69 -19.18
C ARG A 75 6.90 17.17 -18.39
N ASP A 76 6.96 17.43 -17.09
CA ASP A 76 8.01 16.94 -16.21
C ASP A 76 7.74 15.49 -15.80
N ALA A 77 6.49 15.19 -15.40
CA ALA A 77 6.06 13.81 -15.12
C ALA A 77 6.28 12.88 -16.31
N GLN A 78 5.88 13.32 -17.52
CA GLN A 78 6.15 12.57 -18.75
C GLN A 78 7.65 12.34 -18.99
N ALA A 79 8.48 13.38 -18.80
CA ALA A 79 9.91 13.25 -19.01
C ALA A 79 10.56 12.27 -18.02
N LEU A 80 10.16 12.32 -16.74
CA LEU A 80 10.59 11.35 -15.72
C LEU A 80 10.17 9.93 -16.12
N TRP A 81 8.91 9.73 -16.49
CA TRP A 81 8.41 8.43 -16.92
C TRP A 81 9.18 7.87 -18.13
N GLU A 82 9.46 8.70 -19.14
CA GLU A 82 10.23 8.26 -20.32
C GLU A 82 11.66 7.81 -19.98
N ILE A 83 12.27 8.35 -18.92
CA ILE A 83 13.59 7.96 -18.41
C ILE A 83 13.49 6.65 -17.61
N LEU A 84 12.45 6.51 -16.80
CA LEU A 84 12.28 5.43 -15.81
C LEU A 84 11.68 4.14 -16.39
N ARG A 85 10.78 4.28 -17.38
CA ARG A 85 10.01 3.16 -17.93
C ARG A 85 10.93 2.07 -18.48
N PRO A 86 10.55 0.79 -18.33
CA PRO A 86 11.36 -0.31 -18.80
C PRO A 86 11.41 -0.32 -20.34
N PRO A 87 12.51 -0.81 -20.94
CA PRO A 87 12.58 -0.97 -22.38
C PRO A 87 11.46 -1.88 -22.87
N SER A 88 10.74 -1.46 -23.92
CA SER A 88 9.66 -2.27 -24.49
C SER A 88 10.19 -3.59 -25.04
N LYS A 89 9.67 -4.72 -24.56
CA LYS A 89 10.12 -6.10 -24.87
C LYS A 89 10.08 -6.50 -26.37
N GLY A 90 9.62 -5.62 -27.28
CA GLY A 90 9.52 -5.87 -28.72
C GLY A 90 10.47 -5.06 -29.62
N GLY A 91 11.32 -4.19 -29.06
CA GLY A 91 12.23 -3.37 -29.87
C GLY A 91 13.53 -4.09 -30.20
N HIS A 92 13.59 -4.81 -31.32
CA HIS A 92 14.85 -5.33 -31.90
C HIS A 92 15.71 -4.17 -32.43
N SER A 93 16.41 -3.43 -31.57
CA SER A 93 17.60 -2.64 -31.95
C SER A 93 18.26 -1.93 -30.74
N GLY A 94 19.40 -2.44 -30.28
CA GLY A 94 20.45 -1.64 -29.61
C GLY A 94 20.22 -1.18 -28.16
N GLY A 95 19.38 -1.87 -27.39
CA GLY A 95 18.70 -1.37 -26.18
C GLY A 95 19.46 -1.21 -24.85
N TYR A 96 20.79 -1.09 -24.82
CA TYR A 96 21.52 -0.74 -23.56
C TYR A 96 22.22 0.62 -23.64
N ASP A 97 22.85 0.97 -24.78
CA ASP A 97 23.57 2.25 -24.93
C ASP A 97 22.65 3.46 -25.17
N ALA A 98 21.47 3.25 -25.77
CA ALA A 98 20.50 4.32 -26.00
C ALA A 98 19.85 4.84 -24.70
N HIS A 99 19.71 3.97 -23.69
CA HIS A 99 19.21 4.38 -22.37
C HIS A 99 20.23 5.26 -21.63
N LYS A 100 21.53 5.01 -21.81
CA LYS A 100 22.59 5.81 -21.15
C LYS A 100 22.71 7.23 -21.71
N LYS A 101 22.47 7.42 -23.02
CA LYS A 101 22.43 8.76 -23.65
C LYS A 101 21.16 9.56 -23.39
N ARG A 102 20.07 8.94 -22.92
CA ARG A 102 18.80 9.61 -22.56
C ARG A 102 18.75 10.13 -21.12
N LYS A 103 19.79 9.87 -20.31
CA LYS A 103 19.80 10.20 -18.88
C LYS A 103 20.11 11.66 -18.55
N GLU A 104 20.49 12.49 -19.52
CA GLU A 104 20.68 13.91 -19.25
C GLU A 104 19.34 14.63 -19.43
N PRO A 105 18.65 15.04 -18.34
CA PRO A 105 17.51 15.91 -18.48
C PRO A 105 17.95 17.19 -19.19
N PRO A 106 17.04 17.86 -19.93
CA PRO A 106 17.36 19.12 -20.57
C PRO A 106 18.02 20.07 -19.54
N PRO A 107 19.15 20.73 -19.87
CA PRO A 107 19.97 21.47 -18.91
C PRO A 107 19.23 22.62 -18.20
N SER A 108 18.00 22.95 -18.60
CA SER A 108 17.16 23.96 -17.96
C SER A 108 16.25 23.43 -16.84
N ARG A 109 16.34 22.14 -16.44
CA ARG A 109 15.45 21.55 -15.43
C ARG A 109 16.21 20.86 -14.28
N SER A 110 16.97 21.63 -13.51
CA SER A 110 17.73 21.15 -12.34
C SER A 110 16.90 20.29 -11.37
N ASN A 111 15.60 20.59 -11.22
CA ASN A 111 14.73 19.87 -10.28
C ASN A 111 14.44 18.43 -10.71
N LEU A 112 14.52 18.11 -12.02
CA LEU A 112 14.27 16.74 -12.50
C LEU A 112 15.35 15.76 -12.05
N VAL A 113 16.62 16.20 -11.97
CA VAL A 113 17.72 15.36 -11.49
C VAL A 113 17.46 14.94 -10.04
N GLN A 114 17.06 15.89 -9.19
CA GLN A 114 16.73 15.60 -7.79
C GLN A 114 15.60 14.57 -7.67
N TYR A 115 14.55 14.69 -8.48
CA TYR A 115 13.47 13.69 -8.48
C TYR A 115 13.93 12.32 -8.97
N LEU A 116 14.81 12.24 -9.97
CA LEU A 116 15.35 10.97 -10.44
C LEU A 116 16.15 10.26 -9.35
N ASP A 117 17.02 10.98 -8.64
CA ASP A 117 17.83 10.39 -7.55
C ASP A 117 16.94 9.84 -6.42
N ILE A 118 15.90 10.59 -6.06
CA ILE A 118 14.89 10.18 -5.09
C ILE A 118 14.16 8.92 -5.60
N ILE A 119 13.67 8.94 -6.84
CA ILE A 119 12.90 7.84 -7.40
C ILE A 119 13.74 6.57 -7.47
N ASP A 120 15.00 6.67 -7.92
CA ASP A 120 15.91 5.54 -8.02
C ASP A 120 16.17 4.89 -6.64
N ALA A 121 16.28 5.71 -5.59
CA ALA A 121 16.47 5.22 -4.22
C ALA A 121 15.29 4.38 -3.69
N TYR A 122 14.06 4.69 -4.13
CA TYR A 122 12.83 4.04 -3.66
C TYR A 122 12.29 2.95 -4.59
N ARG A 123 12.65 2.99 -5.88
CA ARG A 123 12.14 2.09 -6.91
C ARG A 123 12.16 0.63 -6.49
N ASP A 124 13.34 0.12 -6.16
CA ASP A 124 13.55 -1.31 -5.89
C ASP A 124 12.96 -1.71 -4.55
N GLN A 125 12.98 -0.81 -3.57
CA GLN A 125 12.43 -1.08 -2.23
C GLN A 125 10.90 -1.15 -2.26
N MET A 126 10.25 -0.36 -3.10
CA MET A 126 8.79 -0.26 -3.18
C MET A 126 8.19 -1.06 -4.34
N GLY A 127 9.02 -1.72 -5.15
CA GLY A 127 8.58 -2.57 -6.26
C GLY A 127 7.98 -1.83 -7.45
N PHE A 128 8.38 -0.58 -7.71
CA PHE A 128 7.91 0.17 -8.88
C PHE A 128 8.58 -0.33 -10.17
N ASP A 129 7.76 -0.66 -11.17
CA ASP A 129 8.26 -0.99 -12.51
C ASP A 129 8.17 0.19 -13.50
N PHE A 130 7.45 1.26 -13.14
CA PHE A 130 7.16 2.44 -13.96
C PHE A 130 6.47 2.09 -15.28
N GLY A 131 5.53 1.14 -15.23
CA GLY A 131 4.68 0.76 -16.35
C GLY A 131 3.80 1.92 -16.84
N SER A 132 3.49 2.89 -15.98
CA SER A 132 2.66 4.06 -16.29
C SER A 132 3.25 5.39 -15.81
N GLU A 133 2.79 6.50 -16.43
CA GLU A 133 3.10 7.87 -15.95
C GLU A 133 2.49 8.14 -14.56
N GLY A 134 1.45 7.39 -14.18
CA GLY A 134 0.79 7.50 -12.86
C GLY A 134 1.72 7.11 -11.71
N GLU A 135 2.48 6.04 -11.88
CA GLU A 135 3.44 5.57 -10.87
C GLU A 135 4.53 6.59 -10.53
N VAL A 136 4.91 7.45 -11.49
CA VAL A 136 5.82 8.57 -11.22
C VAL A 136 5.20 9.54 -10.21
N LEU A 137 3.89 9.81 -10.32
CA LEU A 137 3.22 10.64 -9.32
C LEU A 137 3.02 9.93 -8.00
N GLU A 138 2.82 8.62 -7.99
CA GLU A 138 2.66 7.86 -6.74
C GLU A 138 3.94 7.83 -5.92
N ILE A 139 5.10 7.64 -6.55
CA ILE A 139 6.36 7.65 -5.81
C ILE A 139 6.70 9.04 -5.30
N LEU A 140 6.45 10.08 -6.10
CA LEU A 140 6.57 11.47 -5.64
C LEU A 140 5.58 11.75 -4.51
N ALA A 141 4.33 11.28 -4.68
CA ALA A 141 3.31 10.90 -3.68
C ALA A 141 3.86 10.68 -2.28
N ILE A 142 4.42 9.48 -2.19
CA ILE A 142 4.98 8.86 -1.01
C ILE A 142 6.13 9.70 -0.44
N VAL A 143 7.04 10.17 -1.28
CA VAL A 143 8.21 10.94 -0.82
C VAL A 143 7.80 12.23 -0.12
N ALA A 144 6.85 12.98 -0.67
CA ALA A 144 6.39 14.19 0.00
C ALA A 144 5.62 13.89 1.29
N LEU A 145 4.86 12.79 1.34
CA LEU A 145 4.18 12.37 2.56
C LEU A 145 5.16 12.06 3.69
N LYS A 146 6.34 11.50 3.39
CA LYS A 146 7.38 11.22 4.40
C LYS A 146 7.88 12.48 5.14
N GLU A 147 7.73 13.66 4.56
CA GLU A 147 8.04 14.93 5.26
C GLU A 147 7.04 15.24 6.39
N SER A 148 5.80 14.76 6.25
CA SER A 148 4.69 14.99 7.20
C SER A 148 4.43 13.79 8.13
N PHE A 149 4.87 12.59 7.74
CA PHE A 149 4.64 11.34 8.45
C PHE A 149 5.98 10.69 8.80
N PRO A 150 6.45 10.80 10.05
CA PRO A 150 7.73 10.23 10.48
C PRO A 150 7.77 8.71 10.27
N GLU A 151 8.82 8.23 9.58
CA GLU A 151 8.94 6.81 9.19
C GLU A 151 9.03 5.83 10.37
N ASN A 152 9.39 6.29 11.56
CA ASN A 152 9.40 5.47 12.77
C ASN A 152 8.00 5.23 13.33
N GLU A 153 7.03 6.09 13.00
CA GLU A 153 5.65 6.04 13.51
C GLU A 153 4.66 5.54 12.45
N TYR A 154 4.95 5.82 11.18
CA TYR A 154 4.08 5.54 10.04
C TYR A 154 4.80 4.77 8.92
N PHE A 155 4.04 3.95 8.21
CA PHE A 155 4.41 3.46 6.88
C PHE A 155 3.55 4.15 5.83
N ILE A 156 4.10 4.29 4.63
CA ILE A 156 3.41 4.85 3.48
C ILE A 156 3.65 3.90 2.31
N THR A 157 2.58 3.42 1.69
CA THR A 157 2.64 2.52 0.54
C THR A 157 1.59 2.90 -0.51
N GLY A 158 1.50 2.16 -1.60
CA GLY A 158 0.54 2.35 -2.68
C GLY A 158 0.25 1.04 -3.41
N GLY A 159 -0.70 1.07 -4.34
CA GLY A 159 -1.03 -0.11 -5.15
C GLY A 159 -1.75 -1.19 -4.37
N VAL A 160 -2.68 -0.76 -3.52
CA VAL A 160 -3.57 -1.68 -2.82
C VAL A 160 -4.84 -1.82 -3.64
N GLU A 161 -4.95 -2.95 -4.33
CA GLU A 161 -6.16 -3.35 -5.05
C GLU A 161 -7.22 -3.84 -4.07
N TYR A 162 -8.50 -3.58 -4.35
CA TYR A 162 -9.63 -4.07 -3.55
C TYR A 162 -10.74 -4.66 -4.42
N HIS A 163 -11.36 -5.73 -3.91
CA HIS A 163 -12.44 -6.48 -4.57
C HIS A 163 -13.46 -7.04 -3.56
N GLU A 164 -14.63 -7.50 -4.01
CA GLU A 164 -15.63 -8.12 -3.12
C GLU A 164 -15.23 -9.57 -2.79
N SER A 165 -15.57 -10.06 -1.59
CA SER A 165 -15.31 -11.47 -1.23
C SER A 165 -15.98 -12.42 -2.23
N GLY A 166 -15.21 -13.41 -2.70
CA GLY A 166 -15.63 -14.41 -3.67
C GLY A 166 -15.74 -13.90 -5.12
N ASP A 167 -15.50 -12.60 -5.38
CA ASP A 167 -15.40 -12.03 -6.73
C ASP A 167 -13.97 -11.55 -6.98
N HIS A 168 -13.28 -12.17 -7.93
CA HIS A 168 -11.95 -11.74 -8.34
C HIS A 168 -11.95 -10.49 -9.22
N ARG A 169 -13.10 -9.84 -9.44
CA ARG A 169 -13.18 -8.60 -10.17
C ARG A 169 -12.71 -7.42 -9.33
N THR A 170 -11.61 -6.81 -9.74
CA THR A 170 -11.10 -5.54 -9.23
C THR A 170 -12.18 -4.46 -9.20
N LEU A 171 -12.47 -3.91 -8.01
CA LEU A 171 -13.32 -2.73 -7.85
C LEU A 171 -12.52 -1.43 -8.02
N GLY A 172 -11.25 -1.45 -7.62
CA GLY A 172 -10.33 -0.33 -7.76
C GLY A 172 -8.98 -0.60 -7.11
N GLU A 173 -8.13 0.40 -7.17
CA GLU A 173 -6.80 0.45 -6.58
C GLU A 173 -6.68 1.77 -5.81
N LEU A 174 -5.98 1.74 -4.67
CA LEU A 174 -5.56 2.93 -3.95
C LEU A 174 -4.12 3.28 -4.31
N ASP A 175 -3.94 4.49 -4.83
CA ASP A 175 -2.61 5.02 -5.17
C ASP A 175 -1.74 5.22 -3.91
N LEU A 176 -2.34 5.59 -2.78
CA LEU A 176 -1.64 5.95 -1.54
C LEU A 176 -2.36 5.44 -0.28
N VAL A 177 -1.60 4.86 0.64
CA VAL A 177 -2.06 4.39 1.96
C VAL A 177 -1.05 4.83 3.02
N VAL A 178 -1.54 5.43 4.12
CA VAL A 178 -0.72 5.81 5.28
C VAL A 178 -1.27 5.12 6.52
N GLY A 179 -0.44 4.29 7.16
CA GLY A 179 -0.82 3.54 8.34
C GLY A 179 0.22 3.57 9.46
N ARG A 180 -0.19 3.17 10.66
CA ARG A 180 0.65 3.12 11.85
C ARG A 180 1.55 1.89 11.82
N ASN A 181 2.86 2.07 12.03
CA ASN A 181 3.80 0.95 12.09
C ASN A 181 3.46 -0.06 13.19
N SER A 182 3.05 0.41 14.37
CA SER A 182 2.84 -0.44 15.54
C SER A 182 1.60 -1.33 15.46
N SER A 183 0.59 -0.93 14.69
CA SER A 183 -0.73 -1.58 14.71
C SER A 183 -1.32 -1.86 13.33
N CYS A 184 -0.59 -1.55 12.25
CA CYS A 184 -1.04 -1.61 10.86
C CYS A 184 -2.28 -0.79 10.49
N LYS A 185 -2.93 -0.15 11.47
CA LYS A 185 -4.12 0.68 11.30
C LYS A 185 -3.84 1.82 10.30
N VAL A 186 -4.60 1.82 9.22
CA VAL A 186 -4.62 2.86 8.19
C VAL A 186 -5.41 4.07 8.68
N GLU A 187 -4.78 5.24 8.64
CA GLU A 187 -5.39 6.51 9.03
C GLU A 187 -5.76 7.38 7.81
N PHE A 188 -5.02 7.23 6.71
CA PHE A 188 -5.23 8.01 5.50
C PHE A 188 -5.16 7.15 4.24
N VAL A 189 -6.01 7.48 3.26
CA VAL A 189 -5.93 6.96 1.89
C VAL A 189 -5.95 8.10 0.88
N GLY A 190 -5.24 7.95 -0.22
CA GLY A 190 -5.08 9.01 -1.20
C GLY A 190 -5.06 8.54 -2.64
N GLU A 191 -5.31 9.50 -3.52
CA GLU A 191 -5.29 9.33 -4.98
C GLU A 191 -4.39 10.39 -5.61
N ALA A 192 -3.50 9.98 -6.52
CA ALA A 192 -2.59 10.84 -7.26
C ALA A 192 -3.04 10.94 -8.74
N LYS A 193 -3.10 12.15 -9.32
CA LYS A 193 -3.52 12.33 -10.71
C LYS A 193 -2.72 13.40 -11.48
N LEU A 194 -2.36 13.07 -12.72
CA LEU A 194 -1.59 13.89 -13.69
C LEU A 194 -2.31 15.11 -14.27
N GLY A 195 -3.56 15.35 -13.89
CA GLY A 195 -4.36 16.38 -14.51
C GLY A 195 -5.28 17.05 -13.52
N THR A 196 -5.29 18.37 -13.52
CA THR A 196 -6.16 19.14 -12.64
C THR A 196 -7.66 18.91 -12.91
N ARG A 197 -8.02 18.45 -14.12
CA ARG A 197 -9.38 18.00 -14.49
C ARG A 197 -9.76 16.63 -13.92
N MET A 198 -8.81 15.90 -13.34
CA MET A 198 -9.01 14.53 -12.85
C MET A 198 -9.48 14.47 -11.39
N LEU A 199 -9.65 15.62 -10.73
CA LEU A 199 -10.12 15.68 -9.34
C LEU A 199 -11.43 14.93 -9.12
N GLY A 200 -12.37 15.05 -10.06
CA GLY A 200 -13.64 14.32 -9.99
C GLY A 200 -13.45 12.80 -9.97
N LYS A 201 -12.48 12.28 -10.76
CA LYS A 201 -12.16 10.86 -10.78
C LYS A 201 -11.47 10.42 -9.50
N ALA A 202 -10.49 11.17 -8.99
CA ALA A 202 -9.84 10.88 -7.71
C ALA A 202 -10.87 10.79 -6.57
N ARG A 203 -11.76 11.79 -6.47
CA ARG A 203 -12.85 11.78 -5.47
C ARG A 203 -13.80 10.61 -5.65
N GLN A 204 -14.13 10.24 -6.89
CA GLN A 204 -14.98 9.09 -7.18
C GLN A 204 -14.32 7.76 -6.76
N GLN A 205 -13.01 7.59 -6.96
CA GLN A 205 -12.28 6.40 -6.50
C GLN A 205 -12.30 6.30 -4.97
N LEU A 206 -11.99 7.39 -4.28
CA LEU A 206 -12.04 7.45 -2.81
C LEU A 206 -13.45 7.20 -2.27
N ALA A 207 -14.48 7.76 -2.89
CA ALA A 207 -15.87 7.50 -2.52
C ALA A 207 -16.23 6.02 -2.69
N ARG A 208 -15.85 5.43 -3.84
CA ARG A 208 -16.07 4.00 -4.10
C ARG A 208 -15.36 3.11 -3.07
N PHE A 209 -14.14 3.45 -2.66
CA PHE A 209 -13.42 2.72 -1.61
C PHE A 209 -14.12 2.83 -0.25
N ARG A 210 -14.61 4.02 0.12
CA ARG A 210 -15.39 4.19 1.36
C ARG A 210 -16.69 3.40 1.35
N ASP A 211 -17.40 3.38 0.22
CA ASP A 211 -18.61 2.59 0.05
C ASP A 211 -18.31 1.09 0.14
N PHE A 212 -17.16 0.67 -0.40
CA PHE A 212 -16.66 -0.70 -0.26
C PHE A 212 -16.42 -1.07 1.22
N LEU A 213 -15.75 -0.22 2.00
CA LEU A 213 -15.57 -0.43 3.44
C LEU A 213 -16.90 -0.48 4.18
N ALA A 214 -17.86 0.40 3.85
CA ALA A 214 -19.17 0.43 4.49
C ALA A 214 -19.99 -0.85 4.25
N ARG A 215 -19.92 -1.43 3.04
CA ARG A 215 -20.59 -2.71 2.75
C ARG A 215 -19.97 -3.87 3.52
N ASN A 216 -18.66 -3.81 3.74
CA ASN A 216 -17.88 -4.84 4.40
C ASN A 216 -17.69 -4.59 5.91
N GLU A 217 -18.32 -3.55 6.48
CA GLU A 217 -18.26 -3.23 7.91
C GLU A 217 -18.79 -4.37 8.79
N ARG A 218 -19.70 -5.19 8.27
CA ARG A 218 -20.15 -6.41 8.98
C ARG A 218 -19.00 -7.40 9.18
N TYR A 219 -18.16 -7.63 8.19
CA TYR A 219 -16.96 -8.47 8.36
C TYR A 219 -16.02 -7.90 9.42
N LEU A 220 -15.83 -6.57 9.42
CA LEU A 220 -15.02 -5.86 10.43
C LEU A 220 -15.57 -6.06 11.86
N SER A 221 -16.90 -6.02 12.02
CA SER A 221 -17.53 -6.17 13.34
C SER A 221 -17.48 -7.58 13.90
N TRP A 222 -17.52 -8.61 13.04
CA TRP A 222 -17.50 -10.02 13.48
C TRP A 222 -16.11 -10.45 13.94
N HIS A 223 -15.06 -10.11 13.19
CA HIS A 223 -13.68 -10.48 13.56
C HIS A 223 -13.07 -9.59 14.66
N GLY A 224 -13.60 -8.38 14.87
CA GLY A 224 -13.17 -7.50 15.96
C GLY A 224 -13.63 -7.94 17.37
N LEU A 225 -14.65 -8.79 17.48
CA LEU A 225 -15.13 -9.31 18.76
C LEU A 225 -14.29 -10.50 19.25
N ASP A 226 -13.80 -11.33 18.34
CA ASP A 226 -12.99 -12.51 18.69
C ASP A 226 -11.55 -12.14 19.09
N SER A 227 -11.00 -11.04 18.56
CA SER A 227 -9.67 -10.56 18.97
C SER A 227 -9.64 -9.88 20.34
N TRP A 228 -10.77 -9.38 20.84
CA TRP A 228 -10.88 -8.80 22.20
C TRP A 228 -11.16 -9.84 23.28
N LEU A 229 -11.82 -10.95 22.95
CA LEU A 229 -12.11 -12.03 23.90
C LEU A 229 -10.96 -13.05 24.03
N GLY A 230 -9.86 -12.85 23.31
CA GLY A 230 -8.81 -13.84 23.09
C GLY A 230 -7.45 -13.63 23.76
N VAL A 231 -7.25 -12.76 24.76
CA VAL A 231 -6.00 -12.76 25.57
C VAL A 231 -6.25 -12.29 27.02
N GLN A 232 -6.99 -13.08 27.79
CA GLN A 232 -6.71 -13.26 29.22
C GLN A 232 -6.91 -14.74 29.55
N GLN A 233 -6.03 -15.61 29.05
CA GLN A 233 -5.71 -16.82 29.80
C GLN A 233 -5.02 -16.34 31.08
N LEU A 234 -5.83 -16.14 32.12
CA LEU A 234 -5.36 -16.05 33.49
C LEU A 234 -4.63 -17.36 33.77
N GLU A 235 -3.29 -17.32 33.72
CA GLU A 235 -2.45 -18.33 34.35
C GLU A 235 -2.98 -18.56 35.77
N PRO A 236 -3.31 -19.81 36.16
CA PRO A 236 -3.74 -20.09 37.51
C PRO A 236 -2.60 -19.71 38.44
N ARG A 237 -2.80 -18.65 39.24
CA ARG A 237 -1.93 -18.34 40.37
C ARG A 237 -1.93 -19.55 41.28
N SER A 238 -0.82 -20.27 41.32
CA SER A 238 -0.54 -21.26 42.34
C SER A 238 -0.39 -20.52 43.67
N GLU A 239 -1.49 -20.38 44.40
CA GLU A 239 -1.42 -20.28 45.85
C GLU A 239 -0.82 -21.60 46.35
N LEU A 240 0.44 -21.56 46.76
CA LEU A 240 1.05 -22.40 47.78
C LEU A 240 2.49 -21.89 47.90
N ASP A 241 2.74 -21.06 48.89
CA ASP A 241 3.83 -21.31 49.83
C ASP A 241 3.56 -20.56 51.14
N TYR A 242 3.67 -21.33 52.21
CA TYR A 242 3.50 -21.00 53.62
C TYR A 242 4.63 -20.12 54.16
#